data_AF-A0A348Z5K7-F1
#
_entry.id   AF-A0A348Z5K7-F1
#
_cell.length_a   1.000
_cell.length_b   1.000
_cell.length_c   1.000
_cell.angle_alpha   90.00
_cell.angle_beta   90.00
_cell.angle_gamma   90.00
#
_symmetry.space_group_name_H-M   'P 1'
#
loop_
_entity.id
_entity.type
_entity.pdbx_description
1 polymer ?
#
loop_
_entity_poly.entity_id
_entity_poly.type
_entity_poly.pdbx_seq_one_letter_code
_entity_poly.pdbx_strand_id
1 'polypeptide(L)'
;MLNYWWVTRPKRKLNSIPDVLATFAEMSLDQEWQGQRESHLSFEDALEQAGLKRIGERRDQTGGGARTYKAWVASLGLIFTQESTKKIKLTLAGEAIMAGNSPVEVLKNQIFKYQFPSSFSLSRGVKVAPRFKIRPFRFLIKLLNDPDIEYLTEEEIAKIIVTNAENETDKCYRYIVEKILEFRKSGNVIHEEDFFNKYKSSKGDVNPEHPYSHLMDLANTIVNWLEYTQLVKRDSGQVSILDDKKLEVQQILSVCPPFIDRPEEHEYFQRKYGLDPKHKKDTRNLTKTKTITAKIIAEQKIKQAYISESLKQPITKITTYLIDKIAEQTGFEDKLVEETLLKLYPRGSVGAFMTEYFEMA
;
A
#
# COMPACT_ATOMS: atom_id res chain seq x y z
N MET A 1 -1.01 22.33 7.02
CA MET A 1 -1.73 21.09 7.32
C MET A 1 -2.65 20.84 6.14
N LEU A 2 -2.76 19.61 5.64
CA LEU A 2 -3.58 19.31 4.46
C LEU A 2 -5.02 19.10 4.91
N ASN A 3 -5.94 19.87 4.33
CA ASN A 3 -7.35 19.83 4.70
C ASN A 3 -8.15 18.77 3.92
N TYR A 4 -7.48 17.75 3.40
CA TYR A 4 -8.05 16.57 2.78
C TYR A 4 -7.21 15.37 3.19
N TRP A 5 -7.81 14.19 3.26
CA TRP A 5 -7.05 12.96 3.47
C TRP A 5 -6.47 12.46 2.13
N TRP A 6 -5.31 11.82 2.20
CA TRP A 6 -4.59 11.39 1.00
C TRP A 6 -3.72 10.16 1.29
N VAL A 7 -3.38 9.41 0.25
CA VAL A 7 -2.46 8.28 0.31
C VAL A 7 -1.15 8.60 -0.38
N THR A 8 -0.03 8.13 0.19
CA THR A 8 1.26 8.23 -0.47
C THR A 8 1.30 7.38 -1.74
N ARG A 9 1.93 7.92 -2.78
CA ARG A 9 1.80 7.41 -4.15
C ARG A 9 3.10 7.51 -4.97
N PRO A 10 4.21 6.85 -4.55
CA PRO A 10 5.39 6.74 -5.42
C PRO A 10 5.05 6.09 -6.76
N LYS A 11 4.13 5.12 -6.75
CA LYS A 11 3.37 4.65 -7.90
C LYS A 11 1.87 4.69 -7.58
N ARG A 12 1.04 4.74 -8.63
CA ARG A 12 -0.43 4.78 -8.49
C ARG A 12 -1.03 3.40 -8.18
N LYS A 13 -0.51 2.35 -8.81
CA LYS A 13 -0.92 0.93 -8.65
C LYS A 13 -0.12 0.22 -7.56
N LEU A 14 -0.69 -0.84 -6.98
CA LEU A 14 -0.10 -1.60 -5.88
C LEU A 14 0.62 -2.90 -6.32
N ASN A 15 0.57 -3.25 -7.60
CA ASN A 15 1.23 -4.44 -8.15
C ASN A 15 2.72 -4.55 -7.84
N SER A 16 3.45 -3.43 -7.77
CA SER A 16 4.88 -3.47 -7.45
C SER A 16 5.20 -3.54 -5.96
N ILE A 17 4.20 -3.62 -5.08
CA ILE A 17 4.44 -3.67 -3.63
C ILE A 17 5.27 -4.89 -3.19
N PRO A 18 5.02 -6.12 -3.70
CA PRO A 18 5.83 -7.28 -3.32
C PRO A 18 7.32 -7.09 -3.62
N ASP A 19 7.66 -6.57 -4.80
CA ASP A 19 9.05 -6.30 -5.17
C ASP A 19 9.68 -5.21 -4.28
N VAL A 20 8.99 -4.08 -4.09
CA VAL A 20 9.47 -3.00 -3.21
C VAL A 20 9.70 -3.52 -1.79
N LEU A 21 8.78 -4.34 -1.28
CA LEU A 21 8.89 -4.96 0.05
C LEU A 21 10.07 -5.92 0.13
N ALA A 22 10.32 -6.71 -0.92
CA ALA A 22 11.44 -7.63 -0.98
C ALA A 22 12.78 -6.89 -0.91
N THR A 23 12.92 -5.76 -1.62
CA THR A 23 14.10 -4.89 -1.53
C THR A 23 14.28 -4.32 -0.12
N PHE A 24 13.20 -3.91 0.56
CA PHE A 24 13.28 -3.47 1.96
C PHE A 24 13.70 -4.58 2.92
N ALA A 25 13.21 -5.80 2.70
CA ALA A 25 13.52 -6.95 3.55
C ALA A 25 15.00 -7.36 3.43
N GLU A 26 15.54 -7.38 2.21
CA GLU A 26 16.98 -7.60 1.95
C GLU A 26 17.84 -6.56 2.66
N MET A 27 17.57 -5.27 2.44
CA MET A 27 18.34 -4.21 3.06
C MET A 27 18.26 -4.20 4.59
N SER A 28 17.11 -4.56 5.15
CA SER A 28 16.95 -4.68 6.59
C SER A 28 17.88 -5.75 7.17
N LEU A 29 18.03 -6.87 6.45
CA LEU A 29 18.94 -7.95 6.84
C LEU A 29 20.41 -7.53 6.66
N ASP A 30 20.74 -6.83 5.58
CA ASP A 30 22.10 -6.33 5.34
C ASP A 30 22.52 -5.30 6.39
N GLN A 31 21.64 -4.38 6.79
CA GLN A 31 21.91 -3.43 7.88
C GLN A 31 22.14 -4.13 9.22
N GLU A 32 21.45 -5.24 9.46
CA GLU A 32 21.64 -6.05 10.65
C GLU A 32 22.94 -6.84 10.63
N TRP A 33 23.44 -7.19 9.45
CA TRP A 33 24.70 -7.91 9.23
C TRP A 33 25.93 -7.00 9.21
N GLN A 34 25.89 -5.87 8.49
CA GLN A 34 27.05 -4.99 8.25
C GLN A 34 27.16 -3.78 9.21
N GLY A 35 26.11 -3.45 9.98
CA GLY A 35 26.08 -2.24 10.82
C GLY A 35 25.81 -0.95 10.04
N GLN A 36 25.38 0.12 10.74
CA GLN A 36 24.86 1.37 10.14
C GLN A 36 25.92 2.25 9.46
N ARG A 37 26.47 1.85 8.31
CA ARG A 37 27.17 2.77 7.40
C ARG A 37 26.52 2.71 6.01
N GLU A 38 25.96 3.84 5.56
CA GLU A 38 25.54 4.13 4.16
C GLU A 38 24.17 3.65 3.62
N SER A 39 23.16 3.39 4.46
CA SER A 39 21.89 2.77 3.99
C SER A 39 20.96 3.56 3.04
N HIS A 40 21.10 4.88 2.87
CA HIS A 40 20.12 5.67 2.11
C HIS A 40 20.42 5.77 0.61
N LEU A 41 21.70 5.82 0.24
CA LEU A 41 22.12 5.82 -1.17
C LEU A 41 21.90 4.43 -1.79
N SER A 42 22.18 3.37 -1.03
CA SER A 42 22.03 1.99 -1.53
C SER A 42 20.60 1.56 -1.84
N PHE A 43 19.57 2.10 -1.17
CA PHE A 43 18.19 1.71 -1.48
C PHE A 43 17.68 2.30 -2.78
N GLU A 44 18.03 3.55 -3.05
CA GLU A 44 17.62 4.20 -4.29
C GLU A 44 18.27 3.49 -5.49
N ASP A 45 19.53 3.08 -5.34
CA ASP A 45 20.25 2.22 -6.28
C ASP A 45 19.57 0.86 -6.43
N ALA A 46 19.16 0.20 -5.33
CA ALA A 46 18.49 -1.09 -5.38
C ALA A 46 17.11 -1.01 -6.08
N LEU A 47 16.34 0.06 -5.84
CA LEU A 47 15.09 0.30 -6.55
C LEU A 47 15.29 0.55 -8.05
N GLU A 48 16.39 1.22 -8.43
CA GLU A 48 16.74 1.47 -9.82
C GLU A 48 17.22 0.17 -10.52
N GLN A 49 18.07 -0.62 -9.85
CA GLN A 49 18.50 -1.94 -10.34
C GLN A 49 17.34 -2.92 -10.51
N ALA A 50 16.36 -2.89 -9.61
CA ALA A 50 15.14 -3.68 -9.71
C ALA A 50 14.14 -3.15 -10.76
N GLY A 51 14.44 -2.06 -11.46
CA GLY A 51 13.53 -1.43 -12.44
C GLY A 51 12.28 -0.82 -11.80
N LEU A 52 12.23 -0.69 -10.48
CA LEU A 52 11.09 -0.15 -9.75
C LEU A 52 11.06 1.38 -9.79
N LYS A 53 12.22 2.02 -9.97
CA LYS A 53 12.39 3.46 -10.09
C LYS A 53 13.22 3.78 -11.34
N ARG A 54 12.90 4.87 -12.05
CA ARG A 54 13.71 5.35 -13.18
C ARG A 54 15.02 5.96 -12.67
N ILE A 55 16.11 5.69 -13.38
CA ILE A 55 17.41 6.34 -13.20
C ILE A 55 17.25 7.82 -13.60
N GLY A 56 17.60 8.74 -12.70
CA GLY A 56 17.49 10.19 -12.94
C GLY A 56 18.72 10.95 -12.43
N GLU A 57 18.95 12.14 -12.97
CA GLU A 57 20.04 13.02 -12.51
C GLU A 57 19.85 13.37 -11.03
N ARG A 58 20.89 13.14 -10.22
CA ARG A 58 20.91 13.46 -8.79
C ARG A 58 21.15 14.96 -8.60
N ARG A 59 20.16 15.80 -8.93
CA ARG A 59 20.25 17.26 -8.75
C ARG A 59 20.38 17.67 -7.28
N ASP A 60 19.69 16.96 -6.40
CA ASP A 60 19.86 17.05 -4.96
C ASP A 60 20.39 15.71 -4.47
N GLN A 61 21.54 15.68 -3.78
CA GLN A 61 22.11 14.48 -3.15
C GLN A 61 21.27 13.96 -1.97
N THR A 62 19.96 14.23 -1.96
CA THR A 62 19.03 13.85 -0.91
C THR A 62 18.25 12.62 -1.37
N GLY A 63 18.34 11.51 -0.61
CA GLY A 63 17.64 10.23 -0.90
C GLY A 63 16.11 10.30 -0.74
N GLY A 64 15.47 11.26 -1.41
CA GLY A 64 14.03 11.52 -1.33
C GLY A 64 13.19 10.40 -1.93
N GLY A 65 13.70 9.72 -2.97
CA GLY A 65 13.03 8.57 -3.58
C GLY A 65 12.87 7.44 -2.57
N ALA A 66 13.98 7.06 -1.94
CA ALA A 66 14.01 6.04 -0.89
C ALA A 66 13.00 6.29 0.25
N ARG A 67 12.94 7.54 0.74
CA ARG A 67 12.00 7.94 1.81
C ARG A 67 10.54 7.80 1.39
N THR A 68 10.22 8.12 0.14
CA THR A 68 8.86 8.09 -0.40
C THR A 68 8.35 6.65 -0.53
N TYR A 69 9.19 5.73 -1.02
CA TYR A 69 8.88 4.30 -1.07
C TYR A 69 8.78 3.68 0.33
N LYS A 70 9.65 4.07 1.27
CA LYS A 70 9.54 3.63 2.68
C LYS A 70 8.20 4.06 3.29
N ALA A 71 7.83 5.32 3.08
CA ALA A 71 6.55 5.85 3.54
C ALA A 71 5.37 5.07 2.93
N TRP A 72 5.48 4.63 1.68
CA TRP A 72 4.45 3.84 1.01
C TRP A 72 4.22 2.48 1.65
N VAL A 73 5.28 1.67 1.77
CA VAL A 73 5.21 0.35 2.39
C VAL A 73 4.82 0.44 3.88
N ALA A 74 5.28 1.47 4.59
CA ALA A 74 4.87 1.74 5.97
C ALA A 74 3.41 2.18 6.07
N SER A 75 2.89 2.98 5.13
CA SER A 75 1.49 3.41 5.13
C SER A 75 0.51 2.26 4.88
N LEU A 76 0.97 1.20 4.22
CA LEU A 76 0.23 -0.05 4.02
C LEU A 76 0.44 -1.03 5.19
N GLY A 77 1.17 -0.65 6.24
CA GLY A 77 1.34 -1.50 7.42
C GLY A 77 2.18 -2.74 7.16
N LEU A 78 3.08 -2.71 6.18
CA LEU A 78 3.91 -3.86 5.80
C LEU A 78 5.28 -3.84 6.50
N ILE A 79 5.74 -2.66 6.89
CA ILE A 79 6.97 -2.45 7.65
C ILE A 79 6.75 -1.49 8.81
N PHE A 80 7.65 -1.56 9.79
CA PHE A 80 7.77 -0.58 10.85
C PHE A 80 9.23 -0.37 11.23
N THR A 81 9.48 0.63 12.08
CA THR A 81 10.80 0.88 12.64
C THR A 81 10.71 0.53 14.11
N GLN A 82 11.46 -0.48 14.52
CA GLN A 82 11.48 -0.96 15.90
C GLN A 82 12.07 0.12 16.81
N GLU A 83 11.40 0.44 17.91
CA GLU A 83 11.77 1.54 18.79
C GLU A 83 13.10 1.31 19.50
N SER A 84 13.36 0.05 19.91
CA SER A 84 14.57 -0.32 20.66
C SER A 84 15.83 -0.33 19.81
N THR A 85 15.75 -0.79 18.55
CA THR A 85 16.92 -0.95 17.68
C THR A 85 17.02 0.12 16.59
N LYS A 86 15.95 0.87 16.35
CA LYS A 86 15.77 1.79 15.21
C LYS A 86 15.89 1.11 13.84
N LYS A 87 15.86 -0.23 13.80
CA LYS A 87 15.93 -1.01 12.56
C LYS A 87 14.55 -1.15 11.94
N ILE A 88 14.50 -1.28 10.62
CA ILE A 88 13.27 -1.61 9.90
C ILE A 88 12.94 -3.09 10.20
N LYS A 89 11.66 -3.41 10.31
CA LYS A 89 11.17 -4.78 10.49
C LYS A 89 9.89 -4.97 9.66
N LEU A 90 9.66 -6.20 9.22
CA LEU A 90 8.41 -6.60 8.58
C LEU A 90 7.30 -6.77 9.65
N THR A 91 6.11 -6.27 9.35
CA THR A 91 4.90 -6.65 10.09
C THR A 91 4.48 -8.08 9.71
N LEU A 92 3.48 -8.64 10.37
CA LEU A 92 2.95 -9.96 9.96
C LEU A 92 2.38 -9.94 8.54
N ALA A 93 1.78 -8.81 8.12
CA ALA A 93 1.34 -8.60 6.76
C ALA A 93 2.51 -8.57 5.76
N GLY A 94 3.60 -7.88 6.11
CA GLY A 94 4.82 -7.89 5.30
C GLY A 94 5.42 -9.30 5.20
N GLU A 95 5.52 -10.02 6.32
CA GLU A 95 6.01 -11.40 6.34
C GLU A 95 5.11 -12.34 5.53
N ALA A 96 3.79 -12.14 5.56
CA ALA A 96 2.84 -12.93 4.78
C ALA A 96 3.08 -12.82 3.28
N ILE A 97 3.22 -11.59 2.75
CA ILE A 97 3.54 -11.35 1.33
C ILE A 97 4.87 -12.02 0.99
N MET A 98 5.88 -11.79 1.83
CA MET A 98 7.19 -12.40 1.63
C MET A 98 7.10 -13.93 1.65
N ALA A 99 6.27 -14.53 2.49
CA ALA A 99 6.07 -15.98 2.55
C ALA A 99 5.26 -16.55 1.38
N GLY A 100 4.90 -15.75 0.37
CA GLY A 100 4.18 -16.21 -0.82
C GLY A 100 2.66 -16.29 -0.63
N ASN A 101 2.12 -15.76 0.47
CA ASN A 101 0.68 -15.57 0.57
C ASN A 101 0.23 -14.57 -0.51
N SER A 102 -1.02 -14.70 -0.96
CA SER A 102 -1.60 -13.82 -1.97
C SER A 102 -1.44 -12.33 -1.60
N PRO A 103 -0.68 -11.55 -2.38
CA PRO A 103 -0.53 -10.11 -2.14
C PRO A 103 -1.88 -9.38 -2.15
N VAL A 104 -2.80 -9.79 -3.03
CA VAL A 104 -4.17 -9.25 -3.11
C VAL A 104 -4.92 -9.42 -1.81
N GLU A 105 -4.94 -10.63 -1.23
CA GLU A 105 -5.66 -10.87 0.02
C GLU A 105 -5.07 -10.05 1.18
N VAL A 106 -3.74 -10.01 1.27
CA VAL A 106 -3.05 -9.27 2.33
C VAL A 106 -3.30 -7.78 2.20
N LEU A 107 -3.13 -7.21 1.00
CA LEU A 107 -3.29 -5.78 0.76
C LEU A 107 -4.76 -5.36 0.78
N LYS A 108 -5.71 -6.16 0.28
CA LYS A 108 -7.15 -5.94 0.48
C LYS A 108 -7.45 -5.71 1.96
N ASN A 109 -6.94 -6.58 2.83
CA ASN A 109 -7.10 -6.42 4.27
C ASN A 109 -6.44 -5.14 4.81
N GLN A 110 -5.24 -4.77 4.34
CA GLN A 110 -4.59 -3.51 4.75
C GLN A 110 -5.38 -2.27 4.29
N ILE A 111 -5.82 -2.25 3.04
CA ILE A 111 -6.59 -1.16 2.42
C ILE A 111 -7.86 -0.87 3.24
N PHE A 112 -8.60 -1.91 3.65
CA PHE A 112 -9.81 -1.73 4.46
C PHE A 112 -9.54 -1.36 5.93
N LYS A 113 -8.35 -1.63 6.46
CA LYS A 113 -7.93 -1.15 7.78
C LYS A 113 -7.29 0.24 7.75
N TYR A 114 -6.92 0.74 6.56
CA TYR A 114 -6.27 2.03 6.39
C TYR A 114 -7.13 3.12 7.02
N GLN A 115 -6.54 3.88 7.95
CA GLN A 115 -7.29 4.84 8.77
C GLN A 115 -6.57 6.18 8.94
N PHE A 116 -7.37 7.19 9.24
CA PHE A 116 -6.96 8.47 9.80
C PHE A 116 -7.62 8.64 11.16
N PRO A 117 -6.88 9.01 12.22
CA PRO A 117 -5.42 9.14 12.26
C PRO A 117 -4.69 7.79 12.20
N SER A 118 -3.43 7.82 11.75
CA SER A 118 -2.48 6.71 11.76
C SER A 118 -1.06 7.23 12.01
N SER A 119 -0.12 6.35 12.35
CA SER A 119 1.30 6.75 12.47
C SER A 119 1.86 7.37 11.19
N PHE A 120 1.35 6.95 10.02
CA PHE A 120 1.67 7.60 8.76
C PHE A 120 1.10 9.02 8.69
N SER A 121 -0.19 9.21 9.00
CA SER A 121 -0.83 10.51 8.87
C SER A 121 -0.26 11.58 9.80
N LEU A 122 0.24 11.15 10.98
CA LEU A 122 0.89 12.01 11.96
C LEU A 122 2.38 12.27 11.66
N SER A 123 2.96 11.53 10.71
CA SER A 123 4.38 11.64 10.40
C SER A 123 4.74 13.01 9.79
N ARG A 124 5.99 13.42 10.01
CA ARG A 124 6.50 14.71 9.52
C ARG A 124 6.43 14.76 7.98
N GLY A 125 5.73 15.76 7.46
CA GLY A 125 5.57 15.98 6.02
C GLY A 125 4.25 15.45 5.46
N VAL A 126 3.46 14.68 6.22
CA VAL A 126 2.14 14.21 5.80
C VAL A 126 1.02 15.15 6.24
N LYS A 127 1.00 15.50 7.53
CA LYS A 127 0.19 16.59 8.13
C LYS A 127 -1.29 16.61 7.68
N VAL A 128 -1.96 15.44 7.61
CA VAL A 128 -3.42 15.37 7.39
C VAL A 128 -4.14 16.03 8.57
N ALA A 129 -5.21 16.79 8.30
CA ALA A 129 -5.94 17.51 9.34
C ALA A 129 -6.52 16.56 10.41
N PRO A 130 -6.43 16.91 11.71
CA PRO A 130 -6.90 16.05 12.81
C PRO A 130 -8.42 15.89 12.86
N ARG A 131 -9.17 16.67 12.07
CA ARG A 131 -10.63 16.51 11.92
C ARG A 131 -11.01 15.16 11.31
N PHE A 132 -10.09 14.51 10.59
CA PHE A 132 -10.35 13.23 9.95
C PHE A 132 -10.22 12.06 10.94
N LYS A 133 -11.34 11.37 11.16
CA LYS A 133 -11.45 10.11 11.90
C LYS A 133 -12.22 9.09 11.06
N ILE A 134 -11.57 8.57 10.01
CA ILE A 134 -12.20 7.81 8.93
C ILE A 134 -11.30 6.68 8.43
N ARG A 135 -11.89 5.57 7.96
CA ARG A 135 -11.24 4.60 7.06
C ARG A 135 -11.71 4.86 5.63
N PRO A 136 -10.86 5.52 4.82
CA PRO A 136 -11.29 6.02 3.51
C PRO A 136 -11.89 4.94 2.62
N PHE A 137 -11.21 3.80 2.50
CA PHE A 137 -11.61 2.74 1.58
C PHE A 137 -12.88 2.01 2.03
N ARG A 138 -13.11 1.89 3.34
CA ARG A 138 -14.40 1.37 3.84
C ARG A 138 -15.54 2.35 3.58
N PHE A 139 -15.29 3.65 3.76
CA PHE A 139 -16.28 4.69 3.47
C PHE A 139 -16.63 4.72 1.97
N LEU A 140 -15.64 4.62 1.08
CA LEU A 140 -15.85 4.55 -0.36
C LEU A 140 -16.64 3.31 -0.80
N ILE A 141 -16.30 2.13 -0.27
CA ILE A 141 -17.07 0.91 -0.57
C ILE A 141 -18.49 0.99 -0.01
N LYS A 142 -18.69 1.63 1.16
CA LYS A 142 -20.05 1.88 1.69
C LYS A 142 -20.86 2.75 0.72
N LEU A 143 -20.28 3.83 0.19
CA LEU A 143 -20.92 4.69 -0.82
C LEU A 143 -21.24 3.93 -2.10
N LEU A 144 -20.31 3.10 -2.61
CA LEU A 144 -20.55 2.30 -3.81
C LEU A 144 -21.64 1.24 -3.63
N ASN A 145 -21.87 0.80 -2.39
CA ASN A 145 -22.94 -0.13 -2.04
C ASN A 145 -24.27 0.59 -1.72
N ASP A 146 -24.32 1.92 -1.82
CA ASP A 146 -25.54 2.70 -1.63
C ASP A 146 -26.39 2.68 -2.92
N PRO A 147 -27.68 2.34 -2.85
CA PRO A 147 -28.56 2.28 -4.02
C PRO A 147 -28.82 3.64 -4.67
N ASP A 148 -28.64 4.76 -3.95
CA ASP A 148 -28.80 6.10 -4.54
C ASP A 148 -27.53 6.57 -5.25
N ILE A 149 -26.38 5.96 -4.93
CA ILE A 149 -25.07 6.34 -5.48
C ILE A 149 -24.68 5.42 -6.65
N GLU A 150 -24.71 4.09 -6.44
CA GLU A 150 -24.37 2.96 -7.33
C GLU A 150 -22.95 2.96 -7.94
N TYR A 151 -22.41 4.12 -8.27
CA TYR A 151 -21.10 4.34 -8.82
C TYR A 151 -20.46 5.61 -8.25
N LEU A 152 -19.13 5.72 -8.37
CA LEU A 152 -18.38 6.94 -8.09
C LEU A 152 -17.47 7.30 -9.26
N THR A 153 -17.28 8.59 -9.49
CA THR A 153 -16.30 9.13 -10.44
C THR A 153 -15.06 9.64 -9.72
N GLU A 154 -13.94 9.77 -10.44
CA GLU A 154 -12.74 10.41 -9.88
C GLU A 154 -13.00 11.85 -9.43
N GLU A 155 -13.90 12.57 -10.11
CA GLU A 155 -14.27 13.93 -9.71
C GLU A 155 -14.99 13.96 -8.37
N GLU A 156 -15.97 13.07 -8.16
CA GLU A 156 -16.69 12.98 -6.88
C GLU A 156 -15.73 12.62 -5.75
N ILE A 157 -14.79 11.70 -5.99
CA ILE A 157 -13.75 11.36 -5.03
C ILE A 157 -12.88 12.58 -4.73
N ALA A 158 -12.35 13.24 -5.76
CA ALA A 158 -11.41 14.35 -5.66
C ALA A 158 -12.01 15.61 -5.02
N LYS A 159 -13.24 15.96 -5.40
CA LYS A 159 -13.84 17.26 -5.11
C LYS A 159 -14.78 17.22 -3.91
N ILE A 160 -15.39 16.07 -3.63
CA ILE A 160 -16.37 15.90 -2.56
C ILE A 160 -15.82 15.01 -1.45
N ILE A 161 -15.45 13.78 -1.76
CA ILE A 161 -15.26 12.75 -0.72
C ILE A 161 -13.97 12.99 0.08
N VAL A 162 -12.83 13.19 -0.60
CA VAL A 162 -11.53 13.39 0.08
C VAL A 162 -11.46 14.68 0.91
N THR A 163 -12.26 15.68 0.54
CA THR A 163 -12.29 17.02 1.13
C THR A 163 -13.32 17.12 2.25
N ASN A 164 -14.44 16.39 2.18
CA ASN A 164 -15.57 16.56 3.10
C ASN A 164 -15.86 15.37 4.00
N ALA A 165 -15.46 14.14 3.65
CA ALA A 165 -15.74 12.95 4.46
C ALA A 165 -14.82 12.91 5.69
N GLU A 166 -15.32 13.44 6.81
CA GLU A 166 -14.55 13.59 8.05
C GLU A 166 -14.51 12.31 8.89
N ASN A 167 -15.62 11.57 8.95
CA ASN A 167 -15.77 10.43 9.83
C ASN A 167 -16.82 9.43 9.32
N GLU A 168 -16.93 8.30 10.03
CA GLU A 168 -17.81 7.19 9.65
C GLU A 168 -19.23 7.27 10.27
N THR A 169 -19.63 8.42 10.82
CA THR A 169 -20.98 8.57 11.40
C THR A 169 -22.05 8.62 10.31
N ASP A 170 -23.27 8.19 10.64
CA ASP A 170 -24.40 8.27 9.69
C ASP A 170 -24.73 9.70 9.27
N LYS A 171 -24.48 10.69 10.13
CA LYS A 171 -24.61 12.11 9.80
C LYS A 171 -23.62 12.51 8.70
N CYS A 172 -22.35 12.16 8.86
CA CYS A 172 -21.34 12.45 7.84
C CYS A 172 -21.63 11.69 6.55
N TYR A 173 -22.01 10.41 6.65
CA TYR A 173 -22.39 9.59 5.52
C TYR A 173 -23.53 10.21 4.68
N ARG A 174 -24.67 10.53 5.30
CA ARG A 174 -25.81 11.15 4.60
C ARG A 174 -25.45 12.50 3.97
N TYR A 175 -24.68 13.31 4.70
CA TYR A 175 -24.18 14.58 4.16
C TYR A 175 -23.35 14.40 2.89
N ILE A 176 -22.50 13.36 2.83
CA ILE A 176 -21.70 13.08 1.63
C ILE A 176 -22.56 12.55 0.49
N VAL A 177 -23.53 11.67 0.76
CA VAL A 177 -24.49 11.21 -0.25
C VAL A 177 -25.24 12.40 -0.87
N GLU A 178 -25.80 13.28 -0.05
CA GLU A 178 -26.47 14.50 -0.49
C GLU A 178 -25.54 15.39 -1.35
N LYS A 179 -24.30 15.59 -0.91
CA LYS A 179 -23.32 16.39 -1.65
C LYS A 179 -22.91 15.78 -2.98
N ILE A 180 -22.81 14.45 -3.08
CA ILE A 180 -22.55 13.78 -4.36
C ILE A 180 -23.73 13.99 -5.30
N LEU A 181 -24.97 13.79 -4.84
CA LEU A 181 -26.16 13.98 -5.65
C LEU A 181 -26.36 15.45 -6.08
N GLU A 182 -26.01 16.40 -5.21
CA GLU A 182 -25.98 17.83 -5.54
C GLU A 182 -24.91 18.14 -6.60
N PHE A 183 -23.71 17.57 -6.46
CA PHE A 183 -22.61 17.71 -7.41
C PHE A 183 -22.97 17.16 -8.79
N ARG A 184 -23.67 16.02 -8.86
CA ARG A 184 -24.16 15.45 -10.13
C ARG A 184 -25.12 16.39 -10.87
N LYS A 185 -25.88 17.22 -10.15
CA LYS A 185 -26.86 18.17 -10.73
C LYS A 185 -26.22 19.50 -11.12
N SER A 186 -25.36 20.03 -10.26
CA SER A 186 -24.91 21.43 -10.33
C SER A 186 -23.41 21.58 -10.62
N GLY A 187 -22.66 20.46 -10.70
CA GLY A 187 -21.22 20.44 -10.94
C GLY A 187 -20.45 21.25 -9.89
N ASN A 188 -19.38 21.92 -10.33
CA ASN A 188 -18.47 22.65 -9.44
C ASN A 188 -19.11 23.87 -8.74
N VAL A 189 -20.33 24.29 -9.12
CA VAL A 189 -21.02 25.47 -8.55
C VAL A 189 -21.32 25.29 -7.05
N ILE A 190 -21.37 24.04 -6.57
CA ILE A 190 -21.66 23.73 -5.16
C ILE A 190 -20.49 24.01 -4.21
N HIS A 191 -19.31 24.31 -4.75
CA HIS A 191 -18.11 24.54 -3.96
C HIS A 191 -18.08 25.95 -3.36
N GLU A 192 -17.56 26.06 -2.15
CA GLU A 192 -17.27 27.33 -1.47
C GLU A 192 -16.28 28.17 -2.31
N GLU A 193 -16.40 29.50 -2.27
CA GLU A 193 -15.51 30.41 -3.03
C GLU A 193 -14.02 30.20 -2.70
N ASP A 194 -13.71 29.81 -1.46
CA ASP A 194 -12.34 29.59 -0.98
C ASP A 194 -11.83 28.15 -1.16
N PHE A 195 -12.57 27.28 -1.88
CA PHE A 195 -12.26 25.85 -2.03
C PHE A 195 -10.79 25.60 -2.39
N PHE A 196 -10.25 26.34 -3.36
CA PHE A 196 -8.88 26.15 -3.83
C PHE A 196 -7.84 26.54 -2.78
N ASN A 197 -8.11 27.57 -1.99
CA ASN A 197 -7.24 27.99 -0.89
C ASN A 197 -7.28 26.95 0.25
N LYS A 198 -8.48 26.45 0.56
CA LYS A 198 -8.75 25.49 1.63
C LYS A 198 -8.13 24.11 1.35
N TYR A 199 -8.13 23.66 0.09
CA TYR A 199 -7.69 22.32 -0.31
C TYR A 199 -6.41 22.30 -1.18
N LYS A 200 -5.58 23.35 -1.10
CA LYS A 200 -4.30 23.43 -1.81
C LYS A 200 -3.32 22.31 -1.46
N SER A 201 -2.43 21.99 -2.39
CA SER A 201 -1.36 21.01 -2.16
C SER A 201 -0.33 21.50 -1.14
N SER A 202 0.48 20.58 -0.61
CA SER A 202 1.60 20.94 0.27
C SER A 202 2.83 21.46 -0.48
N LYS A 203 2.85 21.40 -1.82
CA LYS A 203 4.04 21.60 -2.66
C LYS A 203 4.04 22.88 -3.50
N GLY A 204 3.13 23.81 -3.25
CA GLY A 204 3.13 25.11 -3.93
C GLY A 204 1.72 25.65 -4.16
N ASP A 205 1.66 26.74 -4.92
CA ASP A 205 0.42 27.42 -5.28
C ASP A 205 -0.44 26.57 -6.21
N VAL A 206 -1.76 26.77 -6.14
CA VAL A 206 -2.71 26.10 -7.01
C VAL A 206 -2.52 26.64 -8.43
N ASN A 207 -2.33 25.75 -9.41
CA ASN A 207 -2.34 26.15 -10.81
C ASN A 207 -3.77 26.62 -11.17
N PRO A 208 -3.98 27.91 -11.51
CA PRO A 208 -5.32 28.42 -11.82
C PRO A 208 -5.96 27.76 -13.04
N GLU A 209 -5.17 27.29 -14.01
CA GLU A 209 -5.66 26.62 -15.22
C GLU A 209 -6.11 25.19 -14.93
N HIS A 210 -5.54 24.55 -13.90
CA HIS A 210 -5.81 23.16 -13.53
C HIS A 210 -5.94 22.99 -12.00
N PRO A 211 -6.93 23.63 -11.38
CA PRO A 211 -6.93 23.84 -9.93
C PRO A 211 -7.27 22.59 -9.12
N TYR A 212 -7.77 21.53 -9.78
CA TYR A 212 -8.09 20.23 -9.19
C TYR A 212 -7.04 19.15 -9.47
N SER A 213 -6.02 19.42 -10.28
CA SER A 213 -5.08 18.39 -10.79
C SER A 213 -4.50 17.48 -9.71
N HIS A 214 -4.05 18.05 -8.57
CA HIS A 214 -3.49 17.27 -7.46
C HIS A 214 -4.52 16.38 -6.75
N LEU A 215 -5.79 16.80 -6.71
CA LEU A 215 -6.90 16.02 -6.14
C LEU A 215 -7.36 14.93 -7.11
N MET A 216 -7.38 15.23 -8.41
CA MET A 216 -7.68 14.24 -9.46
C MET A 216 -6.62 13.13 -9.50
N ASP A 217 -5.33 13.49 -9.41
CA ASP A 217 -4.22 12.52 -9.29
C ASP A 217 -4.37 11.61 -8.05
N LEU A 218 -4.82 12.20 -6.95
CA LEU A 218 -5.11 11.47 -5.72
C LEU A 218 -6.30 10.53 -5.91
N ALA A 219 -7.40 11.01 -6.50
CA ALA A 219 -8.59 10.20 -6.76
C ALA A 219 -8.27 9.00 -7.66
N ASN A 220 -7.55 9.21 -8.76
CA ASN A 220 -7.10 8.12 -9.60
C ASN A 220 -6.27 7.09 -8.81
N THR A 221 -5.37 7.54 -7.93
CA THR A 221 -4.62 6.61 -7.05
C THR A 221 -5.54 5.81 -6.14
N ILE A 222 -6.53 6.45 -5.51
CA ILE A 222 -7.51 5.79 -4.64
C ILE A 222 -8.31 4.75 -5.42
N VAL A 223 -8.74 5.07 -6.64
CA VAL A 223 -9.47 4.12 -7.49
C VAL A 223 -8.58 2.94 -7.87
N ASN A 224 -7.32 3.16 -8.27
CA ASN A 224 -6.38 2.06 -8.54
C ASN A 224 -6.22 1.12 -7.32
N TRP A 225 -6.21 1.67 -6.10
CA TRP A 225 -6.14 0.85 -4.88
C TRP A 225 -7.44 0.08 -4.63
N LEU A 226 -8.61 0.67 -4.94
CA LEU A 226 -9.88 -0.06 -4.89
C LEU A 226 -9.93 -1.17 -5.93
N GLU A 227 -9.51 -0.92 -7.17
CA GLU A 227 -9.42 -1.92 -8.24
C GLU A 227 -8.51 -3.08 -7.85
N TYR A 228 -7.38 -2.80 -7.19
CA TYR A 228 -6.48 -3.83 -6.65
C TYR A 228 -7.16 -4.81 -5.68
N THR A 229 -8.23 -4.39 -5.00
CA THR A 229 -9.00 -5.29 -4.14
C THR A 229 -9.82 -6.31 -4.93
N GLN A 230 -9.97 -6.16 -6.25
CA GLN A 230 -10.81 -7.01 -7.10
C GLN A 230 -12.29 -7.03 -6.67
N LEU A 231 -12.75 -5.98 -5.99
CA LEU A 231 -14.15 -5.80 -5.59
C LEU A 231 -14.90 -4.84 -6.51
N VAL A 232 -14.16 -3.95 -7.18
CA VAL A 232 -14.72 -2.92 -8.05
C VAL A 232 -14.12 -3.04 -9.44
N LYS A 233 -14.86 -2.51 -10.41
CA LYS A 233 -14.39 -2.25 -11.76
C LYS A 233 -14.57 -0.77 -12.09
N ARG A 234 -13.80 -0.30 -13.05
CA ARG A 234 -13.98 1.00 -13.68
C ARG A 234 -14.42 0.80 -15.12
N ASP A 235 -15.55 1.39 -15.46
CA ASP A 235 -16.08 1.42 -16.83
C ASP A 235 -16.49 2.85 -17.16
N SER A 236 -16.01 3.37 -18.29
CA SER A 236 -16.41 4.68 -18.81
C SER A 236 -16.28 5.84 -17.78
N GLY A 237 -15.26 5.77 -16.92
CA GLY A 237 -15.00 6.78 -15.87
C GLY A 237 -15.83 6.59 -14.58
N GLN A 238 -16.68 5.56 -14.53
CA GLN A 238 -17.48 5.19 -13.36
C GLN A 238 -16.89 3.97 -12.67
N VAL A 239 -16.70 4.07 -11.36
CA VAL A 239 -16.26 2.98 -10.49
C VAL A 239 -17.49 2.36 -9.85
N SER A 240 -17.67 1.05 -9.97
CA SER A 240 -18.81 0.32 -9.42
C SER A 240 -18.38 -1.03 -8.84
N ILE A 241 -19.15 -1.58 -7.90
CA ILE A 241 -18.92 -2.92 -7.35
C ILE A 241 -19.23 -3.97 -8.42
N LEU A 242 -18.35 -4.96 -8.54
CA LEU A 242 -18.58 -6.13 -9.40
C LEU A 242 -19.80 -6.92 -8.90
N ASP A 243 -20.67 -7.35 -9.82
CA ASP A 243 -21.94 -8.00 -9.45
C ASP A 243 -21.73 -9.27 -8.62
N ASP A 244 -20.72 -10.08 -8.93
CA ASP A 244 -20.35 -11.29 -8.19
C ASP A 244 -19.68 -11.01 -6.83
N LYS A 245 -19.30 -9.75 -6.57
CA LYS A 245 -18.62 -9.31 -5.32
C LYS A 245 -19.54 -8.59 -4.34
N LYS A 246 -20.80 -8.33 -4.69
CA LYS A 246 -21.77 -7.64 -3.81
C LYS A 246 -21.91 -8.31 -2.44
N LEU A 247 -21.96 -9.64 -2.39
CA LEU A 247 -22.05 -10.38 -1.13
C LEU A 247 -20.77 -10.24 -0.27
N GLU A 248 -19.59 -10.30 -0.91
CA GLU A 248 -18.30 -10.11 -0.22
C GLU A 248 -18.21 -8.68 0.36
N VAL A 249 -18.64 -7.68 -0.40
CA VAL A 249 -18.72 -6.29 0.08
C VAL A 249 -19.63 -6.15 1.28
N GLN A 250 -20.83 -6.74 1.26
CA GLN A 250 -21.76 -6.71 2.39
C GLN A 250 -21.14 -7.35 3.64
N GLN A 251 -20.42 -8.47 3.49
CA GLN A 251 -19.70 -9.11 4.59
C GLN A 251 -18.60 -8.19 5.16
N ILE A 252 -17.80 -7.56 4.31
CA ILE A 252 -16.77 -6.59 4.73
C ILE A 252 -17.40 -5.43 5.51
N LEU A 253 -18.55 -4.91 5.05
CA LEU A 253 -19.24 -3.79 5.69
C LEU A 253 -19.96 -4.18 6.98
N SER A 254 -20.42 -5.44 7.10
CA SER A 254 -21.16 -5.93 8.28
C SER A 254 -20.36 -5.90 9.58
N VAL A 255 -19.03 -6.01 9.49
CA VAL A 255 -18.12 -5.93 10.64
C VAL A 255 -17.35 -4.62 10.56
N CYS A 256 -17.54 -3.74 11.54
CA CYS A 256 -16.72 -2.53 11.69
C CYS A 256 -15.71 -2.74 12.83
N PRO A 257 -14.41 -2.95 12.52
CA PRO A 257 -13.40 -3.04 13.55
C PRO A 257 -13.33 -1.74 14.37
N PRO A 258 -12.82 -1.75 15.61
CA PRO A 258 -12.47 -0.51 16.30
C PRO A 258 -11.31 0.19 15.60
N PHE A 259 -11.23 1.52 15.71
CA PHE A 259 -10.05 2.25 15.25
C PHE A 259 -8.84 1.77 16.04
N ILE A 260 -7.70 1.65 15.37
CA ILE A 260 -6.43 1.40 16.02
C ILE A 260 -6.10 2.66 16.82
N ASP A 261 -5.90 2.46 18.11
CA ASP A 261 -5.56 3.48 19.09
C ASP A 261 -4.07 3.86 19.01
N ARG A 262 -3.73 4.97 19.66
CA ARG A 262 -2.35 5.46 19.81
C ARG A 262 -1.58 5.60 18.49
N PRO A 263 -2.12 6.34 17.50
CA PRO A 263 -1.42 6.59 16.25
C PRO A 263 -0.04 7.25 16.43
N GLU A 264 0.22 7.92 17.56
CA GLU A 264 1.50 8.49 17.96
C GLU A 264 2.56 7.45 18.35
N GLU A 265 2.16 6.26 18.81
CA GLU A 265 3.07 5.15 19.16
C GLU A 265 3.35 4.30 17.90
N HIS A 266 4.38 4.68 17.13
CA HIS A 266 4.65 4.10 15.80
C HIS A 266 4.77 2.57 15.78
N GLU A 267 5.58 1.97 16.64
CA GLU A 267 5.75 0.51 16.63
C GLU A 267 4.45 -0.20 17.05
N TYR A 268 3.79 0.28 18.10
CA TYR A 268 2.51 -0.27 18.58
C TYR A 268 1.43 -0.24 17.49
N PHE A 269 1.22 0.93 16.89
CA PHE A 269 0.22 1.12 15.85
C PHE A 269 0.50 0.22 14.66
N GLN A 270 1.75 0.20 14.18
CA GLN A 270 2.10 -0.58 12.99
C GLN A 270 2.00 -2.09 13.20
N ARG A 271 2.29 -2.59 14.41
CA ARG A 271 2.12 -4.02 14.72
C ARG A 271 0.65 -4.42 14.83
N LYS A 272 -0.23 -3.53 15.28
CA LYS A 272 -1.69 -3.74 15.25
C LYS A 272 -2.27 -3.63 13.84
N TYR A 273 -1.82 -2.64 13.08
CA TYR A 273 -2.29 -2.39 11.73
C TYR A 273 -1.82 -3.49 10.78
N GLY A 274 -0.53 -3.82 10.82
CA GLY A 274 0.13 -4.80 9.97
C GLY A 274 -0.12 -6.27 10.30
N LEU A 275 -1.30 -6.61 10.82
CA LEU A 275 -1.77 -7.99 10.90
C LEU A 275 -2.18 -8.49 9.50
N ASP A 276 -1.79 -9.69 9.13
CA ASP A 276 -2.30 -10.36 7.94
C ASP A 276 -3.74 -10.90 8.20
N PRO A 277 -4.42 -11.49 7.21
CA PRO A 277 -5.75 -12.09 7.42
C PRO A 277 -5.76 -13.30 8.38
N LYS A 278 -4.60 -13.93 8.63
CA LYS A 278 -4.50 -15.19 9.40
C LYS A 278 -4.27 -14.94 10.90
N HIS A 279 -3.73 -13.77 11.27
CA HIS A 279 -3.38 -13.46 12.65
C HIS A 279 -4.30 -12.40 13.27
N LYS A 280 -4.67 -12.62 14.54
CA LYS A 280 -5.47 -11.67 15.33
C LYS A 280 -4.63 -10.71 16.19
N LYS A 281 -3.37 -11.07 16.47
CA LYS A 281 -2.42 -10.29 17.28
C LYS A 281 -0.98 -10.60 16.86
N ASP A 282 -0.09 -9.64 17.05
CA ASP A 282 1.35 -9.84 16.90
C ASP A 282 1.97 -10.09 18.28
N THR A 283 2.31 -11.36 18.57
CA THR A 283 2.92 -11.80 19.83
C THR A 283 4.43 -12.04 19.71
N ARG A 284 5.04 -11.65 18.58
CA ARG A 284 6.46 -11.91 18.33
C ARG A 284 7.34 -11.13 19.31
N ASN A 285 8.38 -11.79 19.81
CA ASN A 285 9.45 -11.13 20.54
C ASN A 285 10.61 -10.81 19.57
N LEU A 286 10.68 -9.56 19.15
CA LEU A 286 11.64 -9.06 18.15
C LEU A 286 12.91 -8.46 18.78
N THR A 287 13.08 -8.51 20.10
CA THR A 287 14.31 -8.06 20.78
C THR A 287 15.37 -9.16 20.84
N LYS A 288 14.99 -10.42 20.65
CA LYS A 288 15.94 -11.52 20.51
C LYS A 288 16.59 -11.46 19.12
N THR A 289 17.81 -10.93 19.07
CA THR A 289 18.63 -10.92 17.86
C THR A 289 18.97 -12.36 17.49
N LYS A 290 18.39 -12.89 16.42
CA LYS A 290 18.97 -14.05 15.74
C LYS A 290 20.25 -13.55 15.08
N THR A 291 21.37 -14.23 15.30
CA THR A 291 22.59 -14.00 14.51
C THR A 291 22.21 -14.22 13.05
N ILE A 292 22.22 -13.15 12.24
CA ILE A 292 22.08 -13.29 10.80
C ILE A 292 23.25 -14.14 10.33
N THR A 293 23.05 -14.98 9.33
CA THR A 293 24.12 -15.81 8.76
C THR A 293 24.14 -15.59 7.26
N ALA A 294 25.27 -15.91 6.62
CA ALA A 294 25.36 -15.89 5.15
C ALA A 294 24.23 -16.70 4.50
N LYS A 295 23.82 -17.82 5.11
CA LYS A 295 22.68 -18.63 4.66
C LYS A 295 21.36 -17.84 4.69
N ILE A 296 21.10 -17.06 5.73
CA ILE A 296 19.86 -16.24 5.82
C ILE A 296 19.84 -15.17 4.73
N ILE A 297 20.99 -14.54 4.45
CA ILE A 297 21.12 -13.54 3.37
C ILE A 297 20.89 -14.20 2.00
N ALA A 298 21.50 -15.37 1.76
CA ALA A 298 21.29 -16.13 0.54
C ALA A 298 19.82 -16.55 0.37
N GLU A 299 19.19 -17.10 1.41
CA GLU A 299 17.76 -17.45 1.40
C GLU A 299 16.89 -16.23 1.03
N GLN A 300 17.21 -15.04 1.53
CA GLN A 300 16.48 -13.82 1.21
C GLN A 300 16.68 -13.34 -0.24
N LYS A 301 17.89 -13.44 -0.79
CA LYS A 301 18.14 -13.08 -2.20
C LYS A 301 17.43 -14.01 -3.18
N ILE A 302 17.45 -15.32 -2.89
CA ILE A 302 16.67 -16.33 -3.62
C ILE A 302 15.18 -16.00 -3.57
N LYS A 303 14.69 -15.59 -2.39
CA LYS A 303 13.30 -15.19 -2.17
C LYS A 303 12.87 -14.01 -3.02
N GLN A 304 13.71 -12.98 -3.12
CA GLN A 304 13.44 -11.79 -3.92
C GLN A 304 13.38 -12.12 -5.41
N ALA A 305 14.34 -12.89 -5.92
CA ALA A 305 14.33 -13.36 -7.31
C ALA A 305 13.07 -14.18 -7.61
N TYR A 306 12.69 -15.08 -6.70
CA TYR A 306 11.47 -15.85 -6.81
C TYR A 306 10.21 -14.97 -6.87
N ILE A 307 10.09 -13.96 -6.00
CA ILE A 307 8.94 -13.05 -6.00
C ILE A 307 8.84 -12.31 -7.34
N SER A 308 9.95 -11.77 -7.85
CA SER A 308 9.98 -11.08 -9.14
C SER A 308 9.56 -12.00 -10.30
N GLU A 309 9.95 -13.27 -10.27
CA GLU A 309 9.54 -14.25 -11.28
C GLU A 309 8.07 -14.67 -11.13
N SER A 310 7.57 -14.76 -9.89
CA SER A 310 6.17 -15.15 -9.60
C SER A 310 5.14 -14.09 -10.03
N LEU A 311 5.57 -12.85 -10.21
CA LEU A 311 4.74 -11.77 -10.76
C LEU A 311 4.62 -11.90 -12.29
N LYS A 312 5.72 -12.25 -12.97
CA LYS A 312 5.80 -12.35 -14.44
C LYS A 312 5.11 -13.60 -15.01
N GLN A 313 5.09 -14.70 -14.26
CA GLN A 313 4.52 -15.98 -14.72
C GLN A 313 3.92 -16.80 -13.55
N PRO A 314 2.88 -17.61 -13.81
CA PRO A 314 2.29 -18.44 -12.77
C PRO A 314 3.23 -19.60 -12.41
N ILE A 315 3.62 -19.69 -11.14
CA ILE A 315 4.46 -20.77 -10.63
C ILE A 315 3.58 -21.78 -9.88
N THR A 316 3.28 -22.93 -10.48
CA THR A 316 2.42 -23.98 -9.89
C THR A 316 3.22 -25.06 -9.14
N LYS A 317 4.51 -25.19 -9.43
CA LYS A 317 5.47 -26.08 -8.76
C LYS A 317 6.89 -25.57 -8.95
N ILE A 318 7.81 -26.01 -8.11
CA ILE A 318 9.23 -25.75 -8.29
C ILE A 318 9.76 -26.70 -9.38
N THR A 319 10.29 -26.14 -10.46
CA THR A 319 10.84 -26.88 -11.61
C THR A 319 12.34 -26.63 -11.72
N THR A 320 13.07 -27.54 -12.38
CA THR A 320 14.49 -27.37 -12.68
C THR A 320 14.73 -26.06 -13.44
N TYR A 321 13.91 -25.76 -14.44
CA TYR A 321 13.98 -24.49 -15.17
C TYR A 321 13.90 -23.24 -14.25
N LEU A 322 13.00 -23.26 -13.25
CA LEU A 322 12.88 -22.15 -12.31
C LEU A 322 14.10 -22.07 -11.39
N ILE A 323 14.63 -23.21 -10.95
CA ILE A 323 15.85 -23.30 -10.13
C ILE A 323 17.03 -22.71 -10.91
N ASP A 324 17.28 -23.19 -12.11
CA ASP A 324 18.39 -22.74 -12.98
C ASP A 324 18.30 -21.23 -13.23
N LYS A 325 17.10 -20.72 -13.52
CA LYS A 325 16.87 -19.29 -13.74
C LYS A 325 17.19 -18.44 -12.51
N ILE A 326 16.76 -18.89 -11.32
CA ILE A 326 17.03 -18.16 -10.07
C ILE A 326 18.51 -18.29 -9.67
N ALA A 327 19.13 -19.44 -9.90
CA ALA A 327 20.57 -19.65 -9.70
C ALA A 327 21.39 -18.71 -10.58
N GLU A 328 21.06 -18.58 -11.87
CA GLU A 328 21.69 -17.64 -12.80
C GLU A 328 21.51 -16.17 -12.35
N GLN A 329 20.31 -15.80 -11.91
CA GLN A 329 20.02 -14.44 -11.45
C GLN A 329 20.74 -14.07 -10.14
N THR A 330 20.88 -15.03 -9.22
CA THR A 330 21.38 -14.77 -7.86
C THR A 330 22.85 -15.15 -7.66
N GLY A 331 23.41 -15.99 -8.52
CA GLY A 331 24.76 -16.54 -8.42
C GLY A 331 24.93 -17.62 -7.34
N PHE A 332 23.84 -18.19 -6.81
CA PHE A 332 23.89 -19.27 -5.82
C PHE A 332 23.77 -20.65 -6.47
N GLU A 333 24.34 -21.67 -5.81
CA GLU A 333 24.26 -23.06 -6.27
C GLU A 333 22.81 -23.58 -6.32
N ASP A 334 22.49 -24.33 -7.38
CA ASP A 334 21.16 -24.91 -7.63
C ASP A 334 20.59 -25.65 -6.42
N LYS A 335 21.43 -26.41 -5.71
CA LYS A 335 21.02 -27.15 -4.51
C LYS A 335 20.51 -26.23 -3.40
N LEU A 336 21.20 -25.11 -3.16
CA LEU A 336 20.76 -24.13 -2.16
C LEU A 336 19.47 -23.45 -2.59
N VAL A 337 19.35 -23.13 -3.88
CA VAL A 337 18.14 -22.55 -4.48
C VAL A 337 16.97 -23.51 -4.31
N GLU A 338 17.11 -24.77 -4.72
CA GLU A 338 16.09 -25.81 -4.61
C GLU A 338 15.64 -26.03 -3.16
N GLU A 339 16.57 -26.24 -2.23
CA GLU A 339 16.28 -26.41 -0.80
C GLU A 339 15.49 -25.23 -0.25
N THR A 340 15.86 -24.00 -0.63
CA THR A 340 15.20 -22.77 -0.20
C THR A 340 13.79 -22.66 -0.77
N LEU A 341 13.63 -22.89 -2.07
CA LEU A 341 12.34 -22.79 -2.76
C LEU A 341 11.35 -23.86 -2.30
N LEU A 342 11.79 -25.11 -2.12
CA LEU A 342 10.94 -26.18 -1.61
C LEU A 342 10.52 -25.94 -0.16
N LYS A 343 11.40 -25.37 0.67
CA LYS A 343 11.11 -25.01 2.06
C LYS A 343 10.11 -23.87 2.17
N LEU A 344 10.29 -22.81 1.38
CA LEU A 344 9.50 -21.58 1.49
C LEU A 344 8.22 -21.61 0.64
N TYR A 345 8.28 -22.23 -0.54
CA TYR A 345 7.24 -22.23 -1.57
C TYR A 345 6.94 -23.64 -2.09
N PRO A 346 6.64 -24.63 -1.22
CA PRO A 346 6.50 -26.04 -1.61
C PRO A 346 5.43 -26.29 -2.68
N ARG A 347 4.47 -25.37 -2.85
CA ARG A 347 3.34 -25.48 -3.79
C ARG A 347 3.35 -24.41 -4.88
N GLY A 348 4.46 -23.69 -5.04
CA GLY A 348 4.51 -22.52 -5.91
C GLY A 348 3.68 -21.33 -5.40
N SER A 349 3.49 -20.32 -6.25
CA SER A 349 2.84 -19.04 -5.95
C SER A 349 2.06 -18.54 -7.16
N VAL A 350 0.81 -18.99 -7.31
CA VAL A 350 -0.06 -18.59 -8.45
C VAL A 350 -0.74 -17.23 -8.20
N GLY A 351 -1.04 -16.90 -6.94
CA GLY A 351 -1.79 -15.68 -6.59
C GLY A 351 -1.07 -14.38 -6.94
N ALA A 352 0.27 -14.37 -6.92
CA ALA A 352 1.06 -13.20 -7.31
C ALA A 352 0.86 -12.86 -8.80
N PHE A 353 0.98 -13.84 -9.69
CA PHE A 353 0.75 -13.66 -11.13
C PHE A 353 -0.69 -13.22 -11.46
N MET A 354 -1.71 -13.85 -10.86
CA MET A 354 -3.11 -13.50 -11.12
C MET A 354 -3.44 -12.04 -10.78
N THR A 355 -2.64 -11.43 -9.90
CA THR A 355 -2.75 -10.02 -9.53
C THR A 355 -2.30 -9.11 -10.66
N GLU A 356 -1.13 -9.39 -11.26
CA GLU A 356 -0.61 -8.62 -12.39
C GLU A 356 -1.51 -8.79 -13.62
N TYR A 357 -2.00 -10.01 -13.85
CA TYR A 357 -2.94 -10.30 -14.95
C TYR A 357 -4.25 -9.51 -14.84
N PHE A 358 -4.85 -9.44 -13.65
CA PHE A 358 -6.09 -8.68 -13.44
C PHE A 358 -5.93 -7.17 -13.67
N GLU A 359 -4.72 -6.62 -13.49
CA GLU A 359 -4.46 -5.19 -13.76
C GLU A 359 -4.09 -4.88 -15.21
N MET A 360 -3.75 -5.90 -16.00
CA MET A 360 -3.47 -5.81 -17.44
C MET A 360 -4.72 -5.98 -18.30
N ALA A 361 -5.71 -6.75 -17.82
CA ALA A 361 -7.04 -6.87 -18.39
C ALA A 361 -7.89 -5.63 -18.07
#